data_AF-A0A182IL11-F1
#
_entry.id   AF-A0A182IL11-F1
#
_cell.length_a   1.000
_cell.length_b   1.000
_cell.length_c   1.000
_cell.angle_alpha   90.00
_cell.angle_beta   90.00
_cell.angle_gamma   90.00
#
_symmetry.space_group_name_H-M   'P 1'
#
loop_
_entity.id
_entity.type
_entity.pdbx_description
1 polymer ?
#
loop_
_entity_poly.entity_id
_entity_poly.type
_entity_poly.pdbx_seq_one_letter_code
_entity_poly.pdbx_strand_id
1 'polypeptide(L)'
;MTVELELTNEEKVAKEYFLNMFTALHKPCDVGTGANLETRLPPWFDAVKFKRGQQFYSDNRFGILQASFCSLLMLMADPKGLHILEHTGKSSTTEAARKRYVSTLVHMTDWYESELAPGSKSWKSLSLVRRMHLSASNSASNRNIGFINQMEMALTSFGFMGFPLIRPHLLGIRYDNREDREAFVHLWAVLGFMLGIEDQYNICLHRLEVFKRGQQFYSENRSGIQQASFCSLLVLLADPKGLRISEHTGMSGTTEAARRRYASTLVHMTDWYESELAPGSRSWKSLSRVRRMHLSVSNSASKRNLGFINQSEIALTSFGFMGFPLVRPHLLGIRYDNREDREAFVHLWAVLGFMLGVEDQYNMCLYRLEVVEVICQMLLRYIFLPSLQLETPLFRQMVITIVDAFADYMPFTSYESVMFLTRRLVGVPGYQYMVDMEKEQICRRLLSMQELDGVLQYMETRDGYRQAIEIDKVRLYHVKDLNSPSLNAINQNFLTSIESIGGPYTEKSNNELSIEELRQNSSKKHLRELLGLKQNQELVVTLIENDSEWSTYLNDDKLKQLSERDQMYVKITIQSLNWCYSTIGRFVNEWALSFILYRIKQLRGK
;
A
#
# COMPACT_ATOMS: atom_id res chain seq x y z
N MET A 1 10.80 37.59 -25.41
CA MET A 1 9.96 37.04 -24.32
C MET A 1 9.81 35.56 -24.59
N THR A 2 10.45 34.71 -23.80
CA THR A 2 10.17 33.28 -23.79
C THR A 2 8.77 33.13 -23.21
N VAL A 3 7.80 32.74 -24.04
CA VAL A 3 6.48 32.34 -23.56
C VAL A 3 6.69 31.06 -22.77
N GLU A 4 6.59 31.15 -21.45
CA GLU A 4 6.64 29.98 -20.59
C GLU A 4 5.35 29.18 -20.85
N LEU A 5 5.50 27.99 -21.41
CA LEU A 5 4.36 27.12 -21.68
C LEU A 5 3.81 26.62 -20.34
N GLU A 6 2.58 27.00 -20.01
CA GLU A 6 1.85 26.42 -18.89
C GLU A 6 1.47 24.98 -19.23
N LEU A 7 2.28 24.03 -18.76
CA LEU A 7 2.06 22.60 -18.94
C LEU A 7 1.39 22.01 -17.69
N THR A 8 0.44 21.11 -17.89
CA THR A 8 -0.06 20.19 -16.87
C THR A 8 1.09 19.30 -16.33
N ASN A 9 0.87 18.64 -15.19
CA ASN A 9 1.87 17.73 -14.64
C ASN A 9 2.14 16.55 -15.59
N GLU A 10 1.09 15.99 -16.19
CA GLU A 10 1.18 14.94 -17.19
C GLU A 10 2.00 15.37 -18.41
N GLU A 11 1.79 16.59 -18.92
CA GLU A 11 2.56 17.12 -20.06
C GLU A 11 4.02 17.39 -19.71
N LYS A 12 4.33 17.85 -18.50
CA LYS A 12 5.72 18.03 -18.04
C LYS A 12 6.46 16.70 -18.00
N VAL A 13 5.80 15.67 -17.48
CA VAL A 13 6.34 14.31 -17.37
C VAL A 13 6.53 13.69 -18.76
N ALA A 14 5.51 13.75 -19.61
CA ALA A 14 5.61 13.29 -21.00
C ALA A 14 6.73 14.00 -21.77
N LYS A 15 6.90 15.30 -21.55
CA LYS A 15 8.00 16.09 -22.12
C LYS A 15 9.36 15.63 -21.61
N GLU A 16 9.51 15.40 -20.31
CA GLU A 16 10.77 14.90 -19.73
C GLU A 16 11.15 13.54 -20.31
N TYR A 17 10.20 12.60 -20.36
CA TYR A 17 10.40 11.29 -20.98
C TYR A 17 10.78 11.42 -22.46
N PHE A 18 10.04 12.23 -23.22
CA PHE A 18 10.29 12.46 -24.64
C PHE A 18 11.70 13.01 -24.88
N LEU A 19 12.15 13.97 -24.08
CA LEU A 19 13.52 14.50 -24.14
C LEU A 19 14.56 13.45 -23.76
N ASN A 20 14.30 12.64 -22.73
CA ASN A 20 15.19 11.57 -22.31
C ASN A 20 15.40 10.52 -23.42
N MET A 21 14.38 10.19 -24.21
CA MET A 21 14.53 9.25 -25.34
C MET A 21 15.63 9.67 -26.32
N PHE A 22 15.79 10.97 -26.60
CA PHE A 22 16.81 11.45 -27.54
C PHE A 22 18.24 11.25 -27.03
N THR A 23 18.45 11.15 -25.71
CA THR A 23 19.76 10.81 -25.14
C THR A 23 20.22 9.40 -25.54
N ALA A 24 19.27 8.54 -25.93
CA ALA A 24 19.51 7.16 -26.32
C ALA A 24 19.90 6.99 -27.81
N LEU A 25 19.98 8.08 -28.59
CA LEU A 25 20.31 8.04 -30.02
C LEU A 25 21.64 7.33 -30.33
N HIS A 26 22.63 7.49 -29.45
CA HIS A 26 23.95 6.89 -29.60
C HIS A 26 24.13 5.61 -28.78
N LYS A 27 23.07 5.11 -28.15
CA LYS A 27 23.13 3.94 -27.28
C LYS A 27 22.60 2.70 -28.01
N PRO A 28 23.45 1.71 -28.33
CA PRO A 28 22.98 0.46 -28.93
C PRO A 28 21.92 -0.22 -28.07
N CYS A 29 20.92 -0.85 -28.69
CA CYS A 29 19.93 -1.64 -27.96
C CYS A 29 20.58 -2.83 -27.23
N ASP A 30 21.42 -3.58 -27.96
CA ASP A 30 22.20 -4.70 -27.45
C ASP A 30 23.63 -4.61 -27.99
N VAL A 31 24.58 -5.28 -27.32
CA VAL A 31 25.99 -5.37 -27.71
C VAL A 31 26.52 -6.80 -27.60
N GLY A 32 27.65 -7.10 -28.25
CA GLY A 32 28.31 -8.40 -28.18
C GLY A 32 27.73 -9.41 -29.16
N THR A 33 27.55 -10.67 -28.72
CA THR A 33 27.05 -11.76 -29.56
C THR A 33 25.71 -12.29 -29.05
N GLY A 34 24.94 -12.92 -29.94
CA GLY A 34 23.65 -13.50 -29.56
C GLY A 34 23.73 -14.61 -28.50
N ALA A 35 24.90 -15.21 -28.27
CA ALA A 35 25.13 -16.17 -27.19
C ALA A 35 25.21 -15.51 -25.80
N ASN A 36 25.53 -14.22 -25.75
CA ASN A 36 25.64 -13.45 -24.50
C ASN A 36 24.29 -12.88 -24.04
N LEU A 37 23.25 -12.97 -24.87
CA LEU A 37 21.94 -12.42 -24.56
C LEU A 37 21.17 -13.36 -23.63
N GLU A 38 20.90 -12.87 -22.42
CA GLU A 38 20.02 -13.55 -21.48
C GLU A 38 18.56 -13.15 -21.72
N THR A 39 17.70 -14.14 -21.93
CA THR A 39 16.25 -13.93 -21.95
C THR A 39 15.71 -14.20 -20.56
N ARG A 40 15.06 -13.21 -19.96
CA ARG A 40 14.41 -13.31 -18.66
C ARG A 40 13.18 -12.42 -18.62
N LEU A 41 12.25 -12.75 -17.73
CA LEU A 41 11.15 -11.85 -17.41
C LEU A 41 11.68 -10.65 -16.63
N PRO A 42 11.07 -9.46 -16.80
CA PRO A 42 11.39 -8.35 -15.92
C PRO A 42 10.98 -8.69 -14.48
N PRO A 43 11.66 -8.16 -13.45
CA PRO A 43 11.29 -8.37 -12.04
C PRO A 43 9.86 -7.96 -11.71
N TRP A 44 9.26 -7.20 -12.62
CA TRP A 44 8.03 -6.49 -12.42
C TRP A 44 6.89 -7.03 -13.29
N PHE A 45 7.11 -8.21 -13.88
CA PHE A 45 6.16 -8.98 -14.67
C PHE A 45 4.92 -9.37 -13.84
N ASP A 46 3.76 -8.89 -14.26
CA ASP A 46 2.45 -9.33 -13.78
C ASP A 46 1.81 -10.24 -14.84
N ALA A 47 1.68 -11.54 -14.50
CA ALA A 47 1.16 -12.56 -15.40
C ALA A 47 -0.34 -12.36 -15.70
N VAL A 48 -1.12 -11.87 -14.75
CA VAL A 48 -2.56 -11.66 -14.90
C VAL A 48 -2.81 -10.48 -15.84
N LYS A 49 -2.11 -9.35 -15.62
CA LYS A 49 -2.16 -8.20 -16.54
C LYS A 49 -1.64 -8.56 -17.92
N PHE A 50 -0.55 -9.34 -18.02
CA PHE A 50 -0.05 -9.78 -19.32
C PHE A 50 -1.09 -10.62 -20.07
N LYS A 51 -1.73 -11.58 -19.40
CA LYS A 51 -2.79 -12.42 -19.99
C LYS A 51 -4.01 -11.61 -20.41
N ARG A 52 -4.39 -10.61 -19.61
CA ARG A 52 -5.46 -9.67 -19.96
C ARG A 52 -5.11 -8.80 -21.17
N GLY A 53 -3.84 -8.41 -21.32
CA GLY A 53 -3.36 -7.72 -22.53
C GLY A 53 -3.46 -8.59 -23.78
N GLN A 54 -3.21 -9.90 -23.64
CA GLN A 54 -3.44 -10.88 -24.72
C GLN A 54 -4.94 -11.00 -25.05
N GLN A 55 -5.81 -10.96 -24.04
CA GLN A 55 -7.26 -10.94 -24.25
C GLN A 55 -7.71 -9.67 -24.99
N PHE A 56 -7.19 -8.50 -24.62
CA PHE A 56 -7.46 -7.25 -25.33
C PHE A 56 -7.06 -7.34 -26.81
N TYR A 57 -5.93 -8.00 -27.11
CA TYR A 57 -5.57 -8.31 -28.50
C TYR A 57 -6.60 -9.24 -29.16
N SER A 58 -6.98 -10.34 -28.50
CA SER A 58 -7.96 -11.29 -29.05
C SER A 58 -9.27 -10.61 -29.41
N ASP A 59 -9.75 -9.72 -28.56
CA ASP A 59 -11.02 -9.01 -28.74
C ASP A 59 -10.95 -7.94 -29.84
N ASN A 60 -9.75 -7.48 -30.18
CA ASN A 60 -9.50 -6.38 -31.12
C ASN A 60 -8.52 -6.76 -32.25
N ARG A 61 -8.40 -8.06 -32.53
CA ARG A 61 -7.32 -8.64 -33.35
C ARG A 61 -7.15 -7.96 -34.70
N PHE A 62 -8.25 -7.79 -35.43
CA PHE A 62 -8.21 -7.18 -36.76
C PHE A 62 -7.70 -5.73 -36.70
N GLY A 63 -8.23 -4.92 -35.77
CA GLY A 63 -7.81 -3.53 -35.60
C GLY A 63 -6.34 -3.40 -35.23
N ILE A 64 -5.84 -4.24 -34.33
CA ILE A 64 -4.43 -4.21 -33.90
C ILE A 64 -3.48 -4.70 -35.00
N LEU A 65 -3.84 -5.73 -35.76
CA LEU A 65 -3.05 -6.18 -36.90
C LEU A 65 -3.02 -5.14 -38.02
N GLN A 66 -4.15 -4.48 -38.30
CA GLN A 66 -4.22 -3.37 -39.25
C GLN A 66 -3.34 -2.19 -38.79
N ALA A 67 -3.38 -1.85 -37.50
CA ALA A 67 -2.51 -0.83 -36.92
C ALA A 67 -1.03 -1.18 -37.12
N SER A 68 -0.66 -2.42 -36.80
CA SER A 68 0.71 -2.93 -36.94
C SER A 68 1.22 -2.83 -38.38
N PHE A 69 0.36 -3.09 -39.37
CA PHE A 69 0.69 -2.92 -40.78
C PHE A 69 0.94 -1.45 -41.14
N CYS A 70 0.05 -0.53 -40.75
CA CYS A 70 0.23 0.90 -40.97
C CYS A 70 1.50 1.44 -40.29
N SER A 71 1.79 0.97 -39.08
CA SER A 71 2.96 1.37 -38.31
C SER A 71 4.26 0.90 -38.92
N LEU A 72 4.28 -0.30 -39.52
CA LEU A 72 5.45 -0.77 -40.23
C LEU A 72 5.81 0.16 -41.41
N LEU A 73 4.82 0.71 -42.11
CA LEU A 73 5.04 1.71 -43.17
C LEU A 73 5.57 3.03 -42.60
N MET A 74 5.04 3.47 -41.45
CA MET A 74 5.54 4.65 -40.73
C MET A 74 7.01 4.48 -40.30
N LEU A 75 7.39 3.30 -39.80
CA LEU A 75 8.77 3.02 -39.37
C LEU A 75 9.76 3.02 -40.54
N MET A 76 9.32 2.72 -41.77
CA MET A 76 10.16 2.85 -42.97
C MET A 76 10.46 4.30 -43.35
N ALA A 77 9.76 5.29 -42.76
CA ALA A 77 10.07 6.69 -42.97
C ALA A 77 11.33 7.14 -42.19
N ASP A 78 11.83 6.34 -41.23
CA ASP A 78 13.11 6.60 -40.59
C ASP A 78 14.28 6.19 -41.51
N PRO A 79 15.15 7.13 -41.95
CA PRO A 79 16.19 6.81 -42.93
C PRO A 79 17.21 5.78 -42.43
N LYS A 80 17.58 5.82 -41.14
CA LYS A 80 18.62 4.94 -40.59
C LYS A 80 18.09 3.51 -40.47
N GLY A 81 16.89 3.34 -39.92
CA GLY A 81 16.18 2.06 -39.86
C GLY A 81 15.97 1.48 -41.26
N LEU A 82 15.58 2.31 -42.24
CA LEU A 82 15.41 1.88 -43.62
C LEU A 82 16.70 1.36 -44.25
N HIS A 83 17.82 2.08 -44.08
CA HIS A 83 19.13 1.64 -44.59
C HIS A 83 19.61 0.34 -43.94
N ILE A 84 19.34 0.13 -42.65
CA ILE A 84 19.63 -1.15 -41.98
C ILE A 84 18.77 -2.26 -42.60
N LEU A 85 17.47 -2.04 -42.80
CA LEU A 85 16.57 -3.02 -43.42
C LEU A 85 16.99 -3.38 -44.85
N GLU A 86 17.37 -2.38 -45.64
CA GLU A 86 17.90 -2.55 -47.01
C GLU A 86 19.18 -3.41 -47.01
N HIS A 87 20.14 -3.07 -46.15
CA HIS A 87 21.42 -3.77 -46.02
C HIS A 87 21.27 -5.26 -45.71
N THR A 88 20.26 -5.65 -44.93
CA THR A 88 20.03 -7.09 -44.65
C THR A 88 19.67 -7.92 -45.89
N GLY A 89 19.29 -7.28 -47.01
CA GLY A 89 18.93 -7.96 -48.26
C GLY A 89 17.64 -8.78 -48.23
N LYS A 90 16.98 -8.93 -47.08
CA LYS A 90 15.76 -9.75 -46.94
C LYS A 90 14.47 -9.05 -47.40
N SER A 91 14.60 -7.96 -48.16
CA SER A 91 13.50 -7.23 -48.80
C SER A 91 13.85 -6.80 -50.23
N SER A 92 14.93 -7.33 -50.83
CA SER A 92 15.41 -6.92 -52.15
C SER A 92 14.51 -7.39 -53.31
N THR A 93 13.63 -8.36 -53.06
CA THR A 93 12.66 -8.89 -54.01
C THR A 93 11.31 -9.08 -53.32
N THR A 94 10.23 -9.13 -54.11
CA THR A 94 8.87 -9.39 -53.58
C THR A 94 8.81 -10.67 -52.75
N GLU A 95 9.48 -11.74 -53.18
CA GLU A 95 9.50 -13.02 -52.47
C GLU A 95 10.28 -12.95 -51.14
N ALA A 96 11.42 -12.25 -51.12
CA ALA A 96 12.18 -12.04 -49.88
C ALA A 96 11.40 -11.16 -48.89
N ALA A 97 10.78 -10.08 -49.38
CA ALA A 97 9.93 -9.19 -48.60
C ALA A 97 8.72 -9.95 -48.01
N ARG A 98 8.04 -10.76 -48.82
CA ARG A 98 6.93 -11.62 -48.39
C ARG A 98 7.35 -12.52 -47.22
N LYS A 99 8.48 -13.23 -47.36
CA LYS A 99 9.02 -14.09 -46.29
C LYS A 99 9.31 -13.32 -45.01
N ARG A 100 9.92 -12.13 -45.12
CA ARG A 100 10.22 -11.27 -43.97
C ARG A 100 8.95 -10.86 -43.23
N TYR A 101 7.99 -10.24 -43.92
CA TYR A 101 6.83 -9.65 -43.25
C TYR A 101 5.82 -10.69 -42.77
N VAL A 102 5.71 -11.83 -43.45
CA VAL A 102 4.97 -12.99 -42.92
C VAL A 102 5.65 -13.52 -41.65
N SER A 103 6.99 -13.61 -41.62
CA SER A 103 7.72 -13.99 -40.40
C SER A 103 7.49 -13.01 -39.25
N THR A 104 7.47 -11.71 -39.50
CA THR A 104 7.15 -10.69 -38.49
C THR A 104 5.73 -10.89 -37.94
N LEU A 105 4.74 -11.10 -38.82
CA LEU A 105 3.35 -11.36 -38.41
C LEU A 105 3.24 -12.62 -37.54
N VAL A 106 3.93 -13.70 -37.89
CA VAL A 106 3.95 -14.94 -37.11
C VAL A 106 4.54 -14.71 -35.73
N HIS A 107 5.68 -14.00 -35.61
CA HIS A 107 6.27 -13.68 -34.32
C HIS A 107 5.34 -12.84 -33.44
N MET A 108 4.73 -11.79 -34.01
CA MET A 108 3.75 -10.97 -33.29
C MET A 108 2.56 -11.80 -32.80
N THR A 109 2.04 -12.68 -33.65
CA THR A 109 0.95 -13.58 -33.31
C THR A 109 1.35 -14.54 -32.19
N ASP A 110 2.57 -15.11 -32.23
CA ASP A 110 3.10 -15.95 -31.15
C ASP A 110 3.17 -15.18 -29.82
N TRP A 111 3.54 -13.89 -29.83
CA TRP A 111 3.61 -13.07 -28.62
C TRP A 111 2.23 -12.79 -28.02
N TYR A 112 1.22 -12.58 -28.86
CA TYR A 112 -0.14 -12.31 -28.41
C TYR A 112 -0.93 -13.56 -28.04
N GLU A 113 -0.72 -14.68 -28.72
CA GLU A 113 -1.60 -15.85 -28.60
C GLU A 113 -0.99 -16.98 -27.77
N SER A 114 0.33 -17.00 -27.57
CA SER A 114 0.99 -18.03 -26.77
C SER A 114 1.31 -17.55 -25.35
N GLU A 115 1.30 -18.46 -24.38
CA GLU A 115 1.78 -18.16 -23.03
C GLU A 115 3.22 -17.66 -23.04
N LEU A 116 3.55 -16.74 -22.14
CA LEU A 116 4.91 -16.24 -21.96
C LEU A 116 5.59 -16.95 -20.78
N ALA A 117 6.19 -18.09 -21.08
CA ALA A 117 6.95 -18.90 -20.12
C ALA A 117 8.25 -19.42 -20.74
N PRO A 118 9.30 -19.71 -19.96
CA PRO A 118 10.52 -20.33 -20.47
C PRO A 118 10.24 -21.54 -21.35
N GLY A 119 10.74 -21.50 -22.60
CA GLY A 119 10.57 -22.60 -23.57
C GLY A 119 9.28 -22.57 -24.42
N SER A 120 8.33 -21.68 -24.11
CA SER A 120 7.12 -21.44 -24.92
C SER A 120 7.45 -20.89 -26.32
N LYS A 121 6.45 -20.85 -27.21
CA LYS A 121 6.58 -20.27 -28.56
C LYS A 121 6.95 -18.78 -28.50
N SER A 122 6.23 -18.01 -27.68
CA SER A 122 6.48 -16.58 -27.48
C SER A 122 7.91 -16.33 -26.96
N TRP A 123 8.36 -17.11 -25.97
CA TRP A 123 9.71 -17.02 -25.40
C TRP A 123 10.79 -17.28 -26.44
N LYS A 124 10.68 -18.41 -27.16
CA LYS A 124 11.63 -18.77 -28.23
C LYS A 124 11.65 -17.72 -29.33
N SER A 125 10.48 -17.20 -29.70
CA SER A 125 10.34 -16.14 -30.68
C SER A 125 11.02 -14.84 -30.22
N LEU A 126 10.76 -14.37 -28.99
CA LEU A 126 11.40 -13.16 -28.44
C LEU A 126 12.92 -13.29 -28.38
N SER A 127 13.43 -14.43 -27.86
CA SER A 127 14.87 -14.71 -27.83
C SER A 127 15.48 -14.75 -29.23
N LEU A 128 14.76 -15.27 -30.22
CA LEU A 128 15.22 -15.31 -31.61
C LEU A 128 15.26 -13.91 -32.23
N VAL A 129 14.16 -13.16 -32.12
CA VAL A 129 14.05 -11.81 -32.69
C VAL A 129 15.10 -10.87 -32.10
N ARG A 130 15.31 -10.90 -30.78
CA ARG A 130 16.38 -10.10 -30.14
C ARG A 130 17.76 -10.43 -30.70
N ARG A 131 18.09 -11.72 -30.87
CA ARG A 131 19.35 -12.14 -31.52
C ARG A 131 19.44 -11.69 -32.97
N MET A 132 18.33 -11.70 -33.72
CA MET A 132 18.29 -11.20 -35.09
C MET A 132 18.56 -9.69 -35.15
N HIS A 133 17.99 -8.90 -34.23
CA HIS A 133 18.27 -7.46 -34.13
C HIS A 133 19.75 -7.20 -33.81
N LEU A 134 20.34 -7.88 -32.83
CA LEU A 134 21.76 -7.75 -32.52
C LEU A 134 22.64 -8.15 -33.73
N SER A 135 22.30 -9.22 -34.43
CA SER A 135 23.02 -9.62 -35.63
C SER A 135 22.94 -8.58 -36.75
N ALA A 136 21.77 -7.95 -36.95
CA ALA A 136 21.59 -6.89 -37.93
C ALA A 136 22.40 -5.64 -37.55
N SER A 137 22.37 -5.23 -36.27
CA SER A 137 23.16 -4.13 -35.73
C SER A 137 24.67 -4.34 -35.92
N ASN A 138 25.18 -5.52 -35.59
CA ASN A 138 26.59 -5.84 -35.76
C ASN A 138 27.00 -5.83 -37.25
N SER A 139 26.16 -6.39 -38.12
CA SER A 139 26.42 -6.42 -39.57
C SER A 139 26.42 -5.01 -40.18
N ALA A 140 25.46 -4.16 -39.80
CA ALA A 140 25.37 -2.78 -40.27
C ALA A 140 26.53 -1.92 -39.71
N SER A 141 26.91 -2.12 -38.45
CA SER A 141 28.03 -1.41 -37.81
C SER A 141 29.36 -1.72 -38.51
N ASN A 142 29.60 -2.99 -38.85
CA ASN A 142 30.81 -3.42 -39.58
C ASN A 142 30.91 -2.78 -40.98
N ARG A 143 29.83 -2.23 -41.52
CA ARG A 143 29.80 -1.52 -42.80
C ARG A 143 29.63 -0.01 -42.66
N ASN A 144 29.75 0.53 -41.45
CA ASN A 144 29.56 1.96 -41.15
C ASN A 144 28.16 2.50 -41.53
N ILE A 145 27.14 1.63 -41.55
CA ILE A 145 25.75 2.03 -41.82
C ILE A 145 25.07 2.51 -40.53
N GLY A 146 25.43 1.91 -39.39
CA GLY A 146 24.91 2.23 -38.07
C GLY A 146 24.48 0.97 -37.29
N PHE A 147 23.72 1.18 -36.22
CA PHE A 147 23.13 0.12 -35.39
C PHE A 147 21.74 0.52 -34.92
N ILE A 148 20.96 -0.48 -34.52
CA ILE A 148 19.67 -0.30 -33.87
C ILE A 148 19.92 0.20 -32.43
N ASN A 149 19.49 1.42 -32.15
CA ASN A 149 19.64 2.06 -30.85
C ASN A 149 18.39 1.88 -29.95
N GLN A 150 18.50 2.27 -28.68
CA GLN A 150 17.41 2.18 -27.70
C GLN A 150 16.18 3.01 -28.11
N MET A 151 16.37 4.20 -28.67
CA MET A 151 15.27 5.07 -29.12
C MET A 151 14.48 4.43 -30.27
N GLU A 152 15.14 3.84 -31.27
CA GLU A 152 14.48 3.16 -32.39
C GLU A 152 13.68 1.95 -31.94
N MET A 153 14.18 1.20 -30.96
CA MET A 153 13.43 0.08 -30.39
C MET A 153 12.20 0.55 -29.62
N ALA A 154 12.31 1.65 -28.87
CA ALA A 154 11.17 2.28 -28.19
C ALA A 154 10.14 2.82 -29.19
N LEU A 155 10.57 3.50 -30.25
CA LEU A 155 9.70 4.00 -31.32
C LEU A 155 9.06 2.87 -32.13
N THR A 156 9.79 1.78 -32.37
CA THR A 156 9.25 0.57 -33.01
C THR A 156 8.16 -0.06 -32.14
N SER A 157 8.38 -0.13 -30.83
CA SER A 157 7.36 -0.59 -29.87
C SER A 157 6.14 0.31 -29.89
N PHE A 158 6.32 1.63 -29.88
CA PHE A 158 5.22 2.60 -30.10
C PHE A 158 4.51 2.36 -31.44
N GLY A 159 5.23 2.03 -32.52
CA GLY A 159 4.60 1.66 -33.79
C GLY A 159 3.57 0.54 -33.59
N PHE A 160 3.95 -0.56 -32.97
CA PHE A 160 3.04 -1.70 -32.85
C PHE A 160 1.91 -1.55 -31.82
N MET A 161 2.06 -0.69 -30.81
CA MET A 161 1.06 -0.52 -29.74
C MET A 161 0.34 0.83 -29.73
N GLY A 162 0.96 1.86 -30.31
CA GLY A 162 0.58 3.26 -30.16
C GLY A 162 -0.75 3.56 -30.85
N PHE A 163 -0.90 3.23 -32.14
CA PHE A 163 -2.15 3.48 -32.87
C PHE A 163 -3.39 2.83 -32.23
N PRO A 164 -3.32 1.56 -31.74
CA PRO A 164 -4.38 0.99 -30.92
C PRO A 164 -4.79 1.83 -29.71
N LEU A 165 -3.85 2.57 -29.11
CA LEU A 165 -4.12 3.41 -27.93
C LEU A 165 -4.56 4.84 -28.30
N ILE A 166 -3.96 5.46 -29.32
CA ILE A 166 -4.19 6.88 -29.61
C ILE A 166 -5.30 7.13 -30.64
N ARG A 167 -5.61 6.14 -31.50
CA ARG A 167 -6.63 6.24 -32.56
C ARG A 167 -7.50 4.97 -32.64
N PRO A 168 -8.01 4.43 -31.52
CA PRO A 168 -8.78 3.19 -31.52
C PRO A 168 -10.06 3.25 -32.38
N HIS A 169 -10.70 4.42 -32.42
CA HIS A 169 -11.93 4.67 -33.18
C HIS A 169 -11.74 4.52 -34.71
N LEU A 170 -10.53 4.74 -35.23
CA LEU A 170 -10.23 4.56 -36.66
C LEU A 170 -9.97 3.09 -37.03
N LEU A 171 -9.74 2.24 -36.03
CA LEU A 171 -9.32 0.85 -36.19
C LEU A 171 -10.40 -0.15 -35.76
N GLY A 172 -11.57 0.34 -35.32
CA GLY A 172 -12.65 -0.49 -34.81
C GLY A 172 -12.29 -1.18 -33.48
N ILE A 173 -11.38 -0.59 -32.69
CA ILE A 173 -10.90 -1.16 -31.43
C ILE A 173 -11.82 -0.69 -30.29
N ARG A 174 -12.32 -1.64 -29.50
CA ARG A 174 -13.03 -1.39 -28.23
C ARG A 174 -12.04 -0.80 -27.24
N TYR A 175 -12.37 0.38 -26.73
CA TYR A 175 -11.43 1.20 -25.97
C TYR A 175 -12.06 1.84 -24.73
N ASP A 176 -13.22 1.36 -24.30
CA ASP A 176 -13.96 1.82 -23.14
C ASP A 176 -13.30 1.35 -21.83
N ASN A 177 -12.82 0.11 -21.78
CA ASN A 177 -12.24 -0.46 -20.56
C ASN A 177 -10.78 -0.04 -20.29
N ARG A 178 -10.57 0.75 -19.23
CA ARG A 178 -9.24 1.23 -18.80
C ARG A 178 -8.28 0.09 -18.44
N GLU A 179 -8.76 -0.92 -17.73
CA GLU A 179 -7.92 -2.02 -17.28
C GLU A 179 -7.39 -2.85 -18.46
N ASP A 180 -8.17 -2.99 -19.53
CA ASP A 180 -7.73 -3.68 -20.73
C ASP A 180 -6.65 -2.89 -21.48
N ARG A 181 -6.78 -1.54 -21.50
CA ARG A 181 -5.74 -0.65 -22.05
C ARG A 181 -4.44 -0.75 -21.27
N GLU A 182 -4.51 -0.68 -19.94
CA GLU A 182 -3.34 -0.81 -19.07
C GLU A 182 -2.70 -2.19 -19.18
N ALA A 183 -3.51 -3.24 -19.32
CA ALA A 183 -3.04 -4.59 -19.55
C ALA A 183 -2.31 -4.73 -20.90
N PHE A 184 -2.82 -4.09 -21.96
CA PHE A 184 -2.14 -4.03 -23.26
C PHE A 184 -0.83 -3.23 -23.21
N VAL A 185 -0.81 -2.11 -22.47
CA VAL A 185 0.42 -1.35 -22.19
C VAL A 185 1.43 -2.21 -21.44
N HIS A 186 1.00 -2.90 -20.37
CA HIS A 186 1.88 -3.78 -19.59
C HIS A 186 2.42 -4.95 -20.44
N LEU A 187 1.60 -5.55 -21.31
CA LEU A 187 2.05 -6.55 -22.27
C LEU A 187 3.21 -5.99 -23.10
N TRP A 188 3.05 -4.80 -23.68
CA TRP A 188 4.10 -4.18 -24.48
C TRP A 188 5.32 -3.71 -23.68
N ALA A 189 5.15 -3.34 -22.41
CA ALA A 189 6.26 -3.09 -21.51
C ALA A 189 7.13 -4.35 -21.39
N VAL A 190 6.51 -5.50 -21.12
CA VAL A 190 7.22 -6.78 -20.97
C VAL A 190 7.90 -7.19 -22.27
N LEU A 191 7.19 -7.09 -23.42
CA LEU A 191 7.79 -7.40 -24.72
C LEU A 191 8.99 -6.49 -25.02
N GLY A 192 8.87 -5.19 -24.77
CA GLY A 192 9.96 -4.23 -24.95
C GLY A 192 11.20 -4.59 -24.13
N PHE A 193 11.02 -4.90 -22.84
CA PHE A 193 12.12 -5.37 -21.99
C PHE A 193 12.79 -6.64 -22.54
N MET A 194 11.98 -7.63 -22.92
CA MET A 194 12.49 -8.91 -23.44
C MET A 194 13.19 -8.76 -24.80
N LEU A 195 12.86 -7.73 -25.57
CA LEU A 195 13.51 -7.34 -26.82
C LEU A 195 14.78 -6.48 -26.62
N GLY A 196 15.16 -6.16 -25.38
CA GLY A 196 16.39 -5.43 -25.05
C GLY A 196 16.22 -3.93 -24.81
N ILE A 197 14.98 -3.43 -24.71
CA ILE A 197 14.73 -2.04 -24.33
C ILE A 197 15.01 -1.88 -22.84
N GLU A 198 15.89 -0.96 -22.48
CA GLU A 198 16.11 -0.62 -21.08
C GLU A 198 14.88 0.07 -20.48
N ASP A 199 14.59 -0.23 -19.22
CA ASP A 199 13.42 0.29 -18.51
C ASP A 199 13.24 1.81 -18.63
N GLN A 200 14.33 2.59 -18.59
CA GLN A 200 14.29 4.06 -18.70
C GLN A 200 13.88 4.59 -20.09
N TYR A 201 13.95 3.76 -21.13
CA TYR A 201 13.52 4.10 -22.50
C TYR A 201 12.26 3.34 -22.91
N ASN A 202 11.75 2.44 -22.06
CA ASN A 202 10.55 1.67 -22.36
C ASN A 202 9.30 2.55 -22.20
N ILE A 203 8.74 2.99 -23.33
CA ILE A 203 7.57 3.88 -23.38
C ILE A 203 6.32 3.32 -22.68
N CYS A 204 6.27 2.01 -22.48
CA CYS A 204 5.17 1.34 -21.80
C CYS A 204 5.43 1.14 -20.31
N LEU A 205 6.63 1.47 -19.81
CA LEU A 205 7.02 1.24 -18.42
C LEU A 205 6.99 2.55 -17.63
N HIS A 206 5.92 2.72 -16.86
CA HIS A 206 5.67 3.93 -16.09
C HIS A 206 5.79 3.64 -14.58
N ARG A 207 6.99 3.32 -14.07
CA ARG A 207 7.18 3.00 -12.63
C ARG A 207 7.84 4.10 -11.82
N LEU A 208 8.85 4.78 -12.37
CA LEU A 208 9.54 5.84 -11.64
C LEU A 208 8.63 7.05 -11.40
N GLU A 209 7.82 7.40 -12.39
CA GLU A 209 6.91 8.53 -12.35
C GLU A 209 5.69 8.26 -11.47
N VAL A 210 5.15 7.04 -11.47
CA VAL A 210 4.09 6.63 -10.52
C VAL A 210 4.63 6.64 -9.09
N PHE A 211 5.86 6.19 -8.86
CA PHE A 211 6.48 6.30 -7.54
C PHE A 211 6.64 7.78 -7.10
N LYS A 212 7.14 8.65 -7.99
CA LYS A 212 7.23 10.11 -7.75
C LYS A 212 5.86 10.75 -7.52
N ARG A 213 4.83 10.35 -8.26
CA ARG A 213 3.44 10.78 -8.06
C ARG A 213 2.91 10.35 -6.69
N GLY A 214 3.28 9.16 -6.21
CA GLY A 214 2.99 8.72 -4.84
C GLY A 214 3.72 9.59 -3.79
N GLN A 215 4.96 10.00 -4.05
CA GLN A 215 5.68 10.96 -3.19
C GLN A 215 5.01 12.34 -3.21
N GLN A 216 4.49 12.77 -4.36
CA GLN A 216 3.72 14.01 -4.49
C GLN A 216 2.40 13.94 -3.71
N PHE A 217 1.65 12.83 -3.80
CA PHE A 217 0.46 12.61 -2.97
C PHE A 217 0.78 12.75 -1.48
N TYR A 218 1.91 12.20 -1.02
CA TYR A 218 2.38 12.42 0.33
C TYR A 218 2.67 13.90 0.62
N SER A 219 3.40 14.59 -0.26
CA SER A 219 3.77 16.00 -0.09
C SER A 219 2.54 16.89 0.06
N GLU A 220 1.50 16.65 -0.72
CA GLU A 220 0.26 17.42 -0.72
C GLU A 220 -0.64 17.14 0.48
N ASN A 221 -0.42 16.01 1.17
CA ASN A 221 -1.25 15.50 2.28
C ASN A 221 -0.42 15.17 3.53
N ARG A 222 0.76 15.79 3.67
CA ARG A 222 1.82 15.41 4.61
C ARG A 222 1.34 15.41 6.06
N SER A 223 0.67 16.48 6.48
CA SER A 223 0.09 16.62 7.82
C SER A 223 -0.87 15.47 8.19
N GLY A 224 -1.79 15.12 7.29
CA GLY A 224 -2.74 14.03 7.50
C GLY A 224 -2.08 12.66 7.54
N ILE A 225 -1.13 12.40 6.63
CA ILE A 225 -0.42 11.11 6.58
C ILE A 225 0.49 10.92 7.79
N GLN A 226 1.10 11.99 8.31
CA GLN A 226 1.91 11.91 9.53
C GLN A 226 1.05 11.65 10.77
N GLN A 227 -0.11 12.31 10.88
CA GLN A 227 -1.06 12.03 11.96
C GLN A 227 -1.54 10.57 11.92
N ALA A 228 -1.85 10.06 10.73
CA ALA A 228 -2.22 8.66 10.53
C ALA A 228 -1.09 7.71 10.94
N SER A 229 0.14 7.99 10.49
CA SER A 229 1.33 7.20 10.81
C SER A 229 1.58 7.11 12.32
N PHE A 230 1.37 8.21 13.04
CA PHE A 230 1.48 8.24 14.50
C PHE A 230 0.41 7.39 15.18
N CYS A 231 -0.86 7.53 14.80
CA CYS A 231 -1.95 6.72 15.35
C CYS A 231 -1.75 5.22 15.06
N SER A 232 -1.32 4.89 13.84
CA SER A 232 -1.04 3.52 13.42
C SER A 232 0.07 2.84 14.19
N LEU A 233 1.12 3.57 14.53
CA LEU A 233 2.18 3.04 15.37
C LEU A 233 1.62 2.55 16.71
N LEU A 234 0.67 3.28 17.29
CA LEU A 234 -0.01 2.87 18.54
C LEU A 234 -0.89 1.66 18.30
N VAL A 235 -1.65 1.63 17.20
CA VAL A 235 -2.48 0.49 16.82
C VAL A 235 -1.65 -0.79 16.63
N LEU A 236 -0.47 -0.70 16.01
CA LEU A 236 0.43 -1.83 15.83
C LEU A 236 1.03 -2.34 17.15
N LEU A 237 1.15 -1.49 18.18
CA LEU A 237 1.57 -1.90 19.51
C LEU A 237 0.45 -2.62 20.29
N ALA A 238 -0.80 -2.54 19.84
CA ALA A 238 -1.87 -3.34 20.41
C ALA A 238 -1.71 -4.83 20.07
N ASP A 239 -0.92 -5.18 19.05
CA ASP A 239 -0.55 -6.55 18.75
C ASP A 239 0.37 -7.13 19.85
N PRO A 240 -0.03 -8.19 20.58
CA PRO A 240 0.72 -8.68 21.73
C PRO A 240 2.13 -9.21 21.38
N LYS A 241 2.30 -9.80 20.19
CA LYS A 241 3.59 -10.34 19.74
C LYS A 241 4.54 -9.21 19.37
N GLY A 242 4.09 -8.25 18.56
CA GLY A 242 4.81 -7.04 18.22
C GLY A 242 5.19 -6.23 19.47
N LEU A 243 4.28 -6.13 20.44
CA LEU A 243 4.50 -5.44 21.71
C LEU A 243 5.62 -6.08 22.54
N ARG A 244 5.61 -7.41 22.71
CA ARG A 244 6.68 -8.15 23.44
C ARG A 244 8.04 -8.04 22.77
N ILE A 245 8.10 -8.17 21.45
CA ILE A 245 9.35 -7.99 20.68
C ILE A 245 9.86 -6.54 20.85
N SER A 246 8.94 -5.57 20.80
CA SER A 246 9.23 -4.15 20.97
C SER A 246 9.77 -3.83 22.37
N GLU A 247 9.15 -4.38 23.42
CA GLU A 247 9.59 -4.26 24.81
C GLU A 247 10.99 -4.84 25.02
N HIS A 248 11.24 -6.03 24.48
CA HIS A 248 12.54 -6.73 24.58
C HIS A 248 13.72 -5.92 24.02
N THR A 249 13.48 -5.02 23.06
CA THR A 249 14.56 -4.14 22.57
C THR A 249 15.10 -3.18 23.64
N GLY A 250 14.35 -2.94 24.73
CA GLY A 250 14.67 -1.95 25.76
C GLY A 250 14.55 -0.49 25.28
N MET A 251 14.31 -0.27 23.99
CA MET A 251 14.24 1.06 23.36
C MET A 251 12.93 1.80 23.64
N SER A 252 12.08 1.26 24.50
CA SER A 252 10.82 1.87 24.94
C SER A 252 10.60 1.76 26.45
N GLY A 253 11.63 1.36 27.21
CA GLY A 253 11.56 1.25 28.67
C GLY A 253 11.74 2.57 29.42
N THR A 254 12.21 3.62 28.75
CA THR A 254 12.33 4.99 29.30
C THR A 254 11.87 6.02 28.27
N THR A 255 11.43 7.18 28.75
CA THR A 255 11.00 8.30 27.89
C THR A 255 12.09 8.73 26.90
N GLU A 256 13.35 8.78 27.32
CA GLU A 256 14.48 9.14 26.45
C GLU A 256 14.76 8.08 25.37
N ALA A 257 14.72 6.80 25.73
CA ALA A 257 14.91 5.72 24.78
C ALA A 257 13.77 5.69 23.75
N ALA A 258 12.52 5.83 24.24
CA ALA A 258 11.34 5.96 23.39
C ALA A 258 11.46 7.17 22.45
N ARG A 259 11.87 8.34 22.96
CA ARG A 259 12.07 9.55 22.15
C ARG A 259 13.01 9.27 20.99
N ARG A 260 14.19 8.72 21.26
CA ARG A 260 15.18 8.38 20.21
C ARG A 260 14.65 7.37 19.21
N ARG A 261 13.95 6.33 19.66
CA ARG A 261 13.39 5.29 18.81
C ARG A 261 12.35 5.86 17.85
N TYR A 262 11.32 6.51 18.36
CA TYR A 262 10.17 6.92 17.57
C TYR A 262 10.45 8.18 16.75
N ALA A 263 11.33 9.08 17.21
CA ALA A 263 11.91 10.12 16.36
C ALA A 263 12.67 9.51 15.17
N SER A 264 13.45 8.43 15.39
CA SER A 264 14.15 7.75 14.29
C SER A 264 13.17 7.14 13.31
N THR A 265 12.08 6.52 13.76
CA THR A 265 11.01 6.00 12.88
C THR A 265 10.43 7.10 12.02
N LEU A 266 10.08 8.24 12.61
CA LEU A 266 9.53 9.40 11.88
C LEU A 266 10.51 9.92 10.81
N VAL A 267 11.79 10.04 11.15
CA VAL A 267 12.84 10.44 10.20
C VAL A 267 13.00 9.42 9.07
N HIS A 268 13.00 8.11 9.36
CA HIS A 268 13.07 7.09 8.33
C HIS A 268 11.92 7.19 7.33
N MET A 269 10.68 7.32 7.84
CA MET A 269 9.49 7.52 7.02
C MET A 269 9.58 8.77 6.16
N THR A 270 10.03 9.88 6.76
CA THR A 270 10.21 11.16 6.07
C THR A 270 11.23 11.03 4.93
N ASP A 271 12.36 10.35 5.18
CA ASP A 271 13.37 10.09 4.16
C ASP A 271 12.81 9.25 3.00
N TRP A 272 11.92 8.29 3.26
CA TRP A 272 11.31 7.44 2.22
C TRP A 272 10.36 8.22 1.31
N TYR A 273 9.60 9.15 1.88
CA TYR A 273 8.66 9.96 1.11
C TYR A 273 9.32 11.16 0.42
N GLU A 274 10.31 11.80 1.04
CA GLU A 274 10.85 13.09 0.59
C GLU A 274 12.16 12.98 -0.19
N SER A 275 12.84 11.82 -0.15
CA SER A 275 14.08 11.62 -0.90
C SER A 275 13.88 10.70 -2.09
N GLU A 276 14.55 11.00 -3.20
CA GLU A 276 14.61 10.13 -4.37
C GLU A 276 15.04 8.71 -3.96
N LEU A 277 14.32 7.70 -4.46
CA LEU A 277 14.66 6.29 -4.26
C LEU A 277 15.63 5.83 -5.34
N ALA A 278 16.92 5.95 -5.06
CA ALA A 278 18.00 5.50 -5.93
C ALA A 278 19.14 4.88 -5.10
N PRO A 279 19.91 3.92 -5.64
CA PRO A 279 21.07 3.36 -4.95
C PRO A 279 21.98 4.43 -4.35
N GLY A 280 22.22 4.37 -3.04
CA GLY A 280 23.07 5.33 -2.33
C GLY A 280 22.38 6.60 -1.82
N SER A 281 21.11 6.84 -2.20
CA SER A 281 20.30 7.95 -1.68
C SER A 281 19.98 7.79 -0.19
N ARG A 282 19.42 8.84 0.44
CA ARG A 282 18.98 8.79 1.84
C ARG A 282 17.89 7.74 2.06
N SER A 283 16.87 7.70 1.21
CA SER A 283 15.79 6.72 1.29
C SER A 283 16.33 5.29 1.14
N TRP A 284 17.21 5.04 0.18
CA TRP A 284 17.83 3.72 -0.04
C TRP A 284 18.65 3.25 1.17
N LYS A 285 19.52 4.12 1.70
CA LYS A 285 20.32 3.85 2.91
C LYS A 285 19.42 3.62 4.12
N SER A 286 18.36 4.41 4.26
CA SER A 286 17.35 4.31 5.32
C SER A 286 16.62 2.96 5.28
N LEU A 287 16.05 2.58 4.14
CA LEU A 287 15.36 1.29 3.93
C LEU A 287 16.29 0.10 4.21
N SER A 288 17.50 0.13 3.64
CA SER A 288 18.52 -0.92 3.84
C SER A 288 18.95 -1.04 5.30
N ARG A 289 18.98 0.08 6.03
CA ARG A 289 19.28 0.08 7.47
C ARG A 289 18.11 -0.50 8.26
N VAL A 290 16.88 -0.07 8.01
CA VAL A 290 15.69 -0.58 8.71
C VAL A 290 15.51 -2.07 8.51
N ARG A 291 15.68 -2.58 7.28
CA ARG A 291 15.64 -4.02 7.01
C ARG A 291 16.67 -4.80 7.82
N ARG A 292 17.92 -4.31 7.91
CA ARG A 292 18.95 -4.92 8.76
C ARG A 292 18.62 -4.86 10.25
N MET A 293 18.00 -3.77 10.71
CA MET A 293 17.55 -3.65 12.10
C MET A 293 16.47 -4.68 12.44
N HIS A 294 15.46 -4.85 11.57
CA HIS A 294 14.43 -5.88 11.77
C HIS A 294 15.01 -7.30 11.79
N LEU A 295 15.98 -7.61 10.92
CA LEU A 295 16.68 -8.90 10.95
C LEU A 295 17.45 -9.09 12.26
N SER A 296 18.18 -8.06 12.72
CA SER A 296 18.93 -8.12 13.98
C SER A 296 18.01 -8.34 15.19
N VAL A 297 16.90 -7.59 15.27
CA VAL A 297 15.88 -7.75 16.33
C VAL A 297 15.27 -9.14 16.28
N SER A 298 14.93 -9.64 15.09
CA SER A 298 14.37 -10.99 14.90
C SER A 298 15.32 -12.08 15.39
N ASN A 299 16.61 -11.99 15.05
CA ASN A 299 17.63 -12.92 15.52
C ASN A 299 17.79 -12.86 17.05
N SER A 300 17.74 -11.66 17.64
CA SER A 300 17.82 -11.46 19.09
C SER A 300 16.60 -12.02 19.83
N ALA A 301 15.40 -11.74 19.34
CA ALA A 301 14.15 -12.24 19.92
C ALA A 301 14.04 -13.77 19.81
N SER A 302 14.46 -14.34 18.67
CA SER A 302 14.46 -15.80 18.45
C SER A 302 15.35 -16.52 19.46
N LYS A 303 16.55 -15.97 19.75
CA LYS A 303 17.47 -16.52 20.76
C LYS A 303 16.89 -16.54 22.18
N ARG A 304 15.86 -15.74 22.44
CA ARG A 304 15.17 -15.66 23.74
C ARG A 304 13.79 -16.32 23.74
N ASN A 305 13.46 -17.07 22.68
CA ASN A 305 12.14 -17.71 22.51
C ASN A 305 10.97 -16.71 22.54
N LEU A 306 11.19 -15.47 22.10
CA LEU A 306 10.15 -14.44 21.98
C LEU A 306 9.51 -14.38 20.58
N GLY A 307 9.95 -15.25 19.67
CA GLY A 307 9.57 -15.25 18.26
C GLY A 307 10.46 -14.36 17.38
N PHE A 308 9.97 -14.02 16.19
CA PHE A 308 10.67 -13.20 15.19
C PHE A 308 9.68 -12.34 14.41
N ILE A 309 10.18 -11.28 13.75
CA ILE A 309 9.37 -10.45 12.86
C ILE A 309 9.15 -11.21 11.54
N ASN A 310 7.92 -11.65 11.28
CA ASN A 310 7.56 -12.44 10.11
C ASN A 310 7.00 -11.57 8.96
N GLN A 311 6.77 -12.21 7.81
CA GLN A 311 6.23 -11.55 6.61
C GLN A 311 4.89 -10.84 6.86
N SER A 312 3.98 -11.48 7.58
CA SER A 312 2.67 -10.92 7.92
C SER A 312 2.79 -9.65 8.79
N GLU A 313 3.73 -9.61 9.74
CA GLU A 313 3.94 -8.43 10.60
C GLU A 313 4.48 -7.23 9.82
N ILE A 314 5.42 -7.44 8.88
CA ILE A 314 5.92 -6.35 8.03
C ILE A 314 4.82 -5.89 7.04
N ALA A 315 4.03 -6.81 6.49
CA ALA A 315 2.89 -6.49 5.65
C ALA A 315 1.80 -5.69 6.41
N LEU A 316 1.43 -6.13 7.62
CA LEU A 316 0.49 -5.41 8.50
C LEU A 316 1.02 -4.04 8.92
N THR A 317 2.32 -3.93 9.17
CA THR A 317 2.96 -2.63 9.45
C THR A 317 2.80 -1.66 8.28
N SER A 318 2.79 -2.16 7.04
CA SER A 318 2.54 -1.35 5.84
C SER A 318 1.12 -0.76 5.86
N PHE A 319 0.10 -1.51 6.31
CA PHE A 319 -1.23 -0.94 6.54
C PHE A 319 -1.17 0.25 7.49
N GLY A 320 -0.37 0.18 8.55
CA GLY A 320 -0.26 1.30 9.49
C GLY A 320 0.11 2.62 8.77
N PHE A 321 0.97 2.58 7.78
CA PHE A 321 1.45 3.82 7.16
C PHE A 321 0.67 4.28 5.92
N MET A 322 -0.11 3.40 5.29
CA MET A 322 -0.92 3.76 4.10
C MET A 322 -2.42 3.48 4.23
N GLY A 323 -2.82 2.60 5.13
CA GLY A 323 -4.19 2.11 5.29
C GLY A 323 -5.16 3.20 5.70
N PHE A 324 -4.90 3.92 6.80
CA PHE A 324 -5.77 5.04 7.21
C PHE A 324 -5.83 6.18 6.18
N PRO A 325 -4.71 6.60 5.54
CA PRO A 325 -4.80 7.53 4.42
C PRO A 325 -5.73 7.07 3.29
N LEU A 326 -5.85 5.76 3.05
CA LEU A 326 -6.75 5.22 2.03
C LEU A 326 -8.21 5.11 2.53
N VAL A 327 -8.43 4.56 3.72
CA VAL A 327 -9.81 4.21 4.15
C VAL A 327 -10.47 5.27 5.04
N ARG A 328 -9.70 6.20 5.62
CA ARG A 328 -10.18 7.29 6.49
C ARG A 328 -9.62 8.68 6.11
N PRO A 329 -9.49 9.03 4.81
CA PRO A 329 -8.90 10.31 4.39
C PRO A 329 -9.67 11.52 4.92
N HIS A 330 -11.00 11.40 5.03
CA HIS A 330 -11.91 12.44 5.49
C HIS A 330 -11.64 12.87 6.95
N LEU A 331 -11.13 11.97 7.80
CA LEU A 331 -10.77 12.26 9.20
C LEU A 331 -9.38 12.88 9.35
N LEU A 332 -8.58 12.88 8.28
CA LEU A 332 -7.17 13.24 8.27
C LEU A 332 -6.88 14.52 7.47
N GLY A 333 -7.89 15.15 6.88
CA GLY A 333 -7.68 16.32 6.03
C GLY A 333 -6.97 16.00 4.71
N ILE A 334 -7.10 14.76 4.23
CA ILE A 334 -6.42 14.28 3.02
C ILE A 334 -7.33 14.47 1.82
N ARG A 335 -6.82 15.12 0.76
CA ARG A 335 -7.50 15.19 -0.54
C ARG A 335 -7.46 13.83 -1.19
N TYR A 336 -8.63 13.35 -1.61
CA TYR A 336 -8.83 11.94 -1.99
C TYR A 336 -9.65 11.77 -3.27
N ASP A 337 -9.87 12.86 -3.99
CA ASP A 337 -10.67 12.95 -5.21
C ASP A 337 -9.96 12.33 -6.42
N ASN A 338 -8.64 12.47 -6.51
CA ASN A 338 -7.85 11.94 -7.61
C ASN A 338 -7.58 10.43 -7.42
N ARG A 339 -8.03 9.59 -8.36
CA ARG A 339 -7.82 8.13 -8.30
C ARG A 339 -6.37 7.75 -8.61
N GLU A 340 -5.78 8.37 -9.61
CA GLU A 340 -4.40 8.13 -10.05
C GLU A 340 -3.39 8.46 -8.94
N ASP A 341 -3.61 9.52 -8.16
CA ASP A 341 -2.72 9.86 -7.04
C ASP A 341 -2.77 8.81 -5.92
N ARG A 342 -3.97 8.26 -5.66
CA ARG A 342 -4.16 7.17 -4.70
C ARG A 342 -3.50 5.88 -5.17
N GLU A 343 -3.69 5.53 -6.43
CA GLU A 343 -3.03 4.37 -7.06
C GLU A 343 -1.51 4.51 -7.04
N ALA A 344 -1.00 5.72 -7.28
CA ALA A 344 0.42 6.04 -7.17
C ALA A 344 0.96 5.92 -5.74
N PHE A 345 0.17 6.35 -4.75
CA PHE A 345 0.51 6.16 -3.33
C PHE A 345 0.55 4.67 -2.93
N VAL A 346 -0.38 3.87 -3.44
CA VAL A 346 -0.35 2.40 -3.28
C VAL A 346 0.89 1.81 -3.93
N HIS A 347 1.23 2.21 -5.16
CA HIS A 347 2.43 1.74 -5.85
C HIS A 347 3.72 2.10 -5.09
N LEU A 348 3.81 3.32 -4.55
CA LEU A 348 4.90 3.72 -3.67
C LEU A 348 5.07 2.73 -2.52
N TRP A 349 3.98 2.36 -1.85
CA TRP A 349 4.01 1.39 -0.76
C TRP A 349 4.30 -0.04 -1.20
N ALA A 350 3.96 -0.42 -2.43
CA ALA A 350 4.39 -1.69 -3.01
C ALA A 350 5.91 -1.77 -3.10
N VAL A 351 6.55 -0.70 -3.59
CA VAL A 351 8.02 -0.61 -3.70
C VAL A 351 8.68 -0.53 -2.33
N LEU A 352 8.15 0.26 -1.39
CA LEU A 352 8.68 0.33 -0.02
C LEU A 352 8.58 -1.02 0.69
N GLY A 353 7.44 -1.72 0.56
CA GLY A 353 7.24 -3.06 1.12
C GLY A 353 8.27 -4.06 0.61
N PHE A 354 8.47 -4.12 -0.71
CA PHE A 354 9.49 -4.96 -1.34
C PHE A 354 10.91 -4.64 -0.80
N MET A 355 11.26 -3.35 -0.73
CA MET A 355 12.57 -2.90 -0.21
C MET A 355 12.79 -3.28 1.26
N LEU A 356 11.73 -3.24 2.08
CA LEU A 356 11.74 -3.68 3.47
C LEU A 356 11.81 -5.20 3.62
N GLY A 357 11.60 -5.95 2.54
CA GLY A 357 11.73 -7.41 2.48
C GLY A 357 10.41 -8.17 2.53
N VAL A 358 9.28 -7.50 2.27
CA VAL A 358 7.99 -8.17 2.07
C VAL A 358 8.05 -8.93 0.76
N GLU A 359 7.82 -10.25 0.80
CA GLU A 359 7.68 -11.05 -0.43
C GLU A 359 6.41 -10.65 -1.18
N ASP A 360 6.45 -10.69 -2.51
CA ASP A 360 5.35 -10.23 -3.36
C ASP A 360 4.00 -10.87 -3.03
N GLN A 361 3.99 -12.15 -2.65
CA GLN A 361 2.76 -12.86 -2.24
C GLN A 361 2.08 -12.29 -0.98
N TYR A 362 2.82 -11.57 -0.12
CA TYR A 362 2.31 -10.91 1.08
C TYR A 362 2.19 -9.39 0.90
N ASN A 363 2.59 -8.84 -0.25
CA ASN A 363 2.56 -7.41 -0.52
C ASN A 363 1.20 -7.00 -1.08
N MET A 364 0.27 -6.63 -0.20
CA MET A 364 -1.08 -6.21 -0.59
C MET A 364 -1.10 -5.05 -1.60
N CYS A 365 -0.06 -4.22 -1.65
CA CYS A 365 0.01 -3.07 -2.55
C CYS A 365 0.27 -3.44 -4.02
N LEU A 366 0.51 -4.73 -4.34
CA LEU A 366 0.64 -5.20 -5.72
C LEU A 366 -0.73 -5.38 -6.41
N TYR A 367 -1.82 -5.38 -5.65
CA TYR A 367 -3.17 -5.39 -6.21
C TYR A 367 -3.61 -3.99 -6.68
N ARG A 368 -4.67 -3.93 -7.48
CA ARG A 368 -5.29 -2.67 -7.90
C ARG A 368 -5.86 -1.89 -6.69
N LEU A 369 -5.90 -0.56 -6.80
CA LEU A 369 -6.30 0.36 -5.73
C LEU A 369 -7.56 -0.10 -4.97
N GLU A 370 -8.64 -0.43 -5.69
CA GLU A 370 -9.92 -0.78 -5.08
C GLU A 370 -9.84 -2.08 -4.24
N VAL A 371 -9.00 -3.03 -4.68
CA VAL A 371 -8.76 -4.26 -3.91
C VAL A 371 -7.94 -3.95 -2.66
N VAL A 372 -6.95 -3.06 -2.77
CA VAL A 372 -6.16 -2.60 -1.62
C VAL A 372 -7.03 -1.87 -0.61
N GLU A 373 -7.94 -1.00 -1.05
CA GLU A 373 -8.90 -0.31 -0.17
C GLU A 373 -9.78 -1.32 0.58
N VAL A 374 -10.29 -2.35 -0.09
CA VAL A 374 -11.08 -3.42 0.56
C VAL A 374 -10.23 -4.23 1.55
N ILE A 375 -9.00 -4.61 1.20
CA ILE A 375 -8.07 -5.28 2.11
C ILE A 375 -7.84 -4.42 3.36
N CYS A 376 -7.58 -3.13 3.18
CA CYS A 376 -7.41 -2.18 4.28
C CYS A 376 -8.64 -2.11 5.19
N GLN A 377 -9.85 -2.06 4.64
CA GLN A 377 -11.08 -2.09 5.44
C GLN A 377 -11.25 -3.42 6.21
N MET A 378 -10.87 -4.55 5.60
CA MET A 378 -10.87 -5.85 6.29
C MET A 378 -9.88 -5.89 7.45
N LEU A 379 -8.66 -5.41 7.26
CA LEU A 379 -7.66 -5.34 8.33
C LEU A 379 -8.13 -4.42 9.47
N LEU A 380 -8.78 -3.31 9.13
CA LEU A 380 -9.37 -2.40 10.11
C LEU A 380 -10.44 -3.10 10.97
N ARG A 381 -11.38 -3.80 10.32
CA ARG A 381 -12.49 -4.51 10.99
C ARG A 381 -12.01 -5.70 11.83
N TYR A 382 -11.17 -6.56 11.25
CA TYR A 382 -10.89 -7.89 11.82
C TYR A 382 -9.64 -7.93 12.69
N ILE A 383 -8.73 -6.95 12.57
CA ILE A 383 -7.48 -6.94 13.33
C ILE A 383 -7.40 -5.70 14.22
N PHE A 384 -7.45 -4.50 13.64
CA PHE A 384 -7.08 -3.30 14.39
C PHE A 384 -8.16 -2.81 15.36
N LEU A 385 -9.43 -2.86 14.95
CA LEU A 385 -10.55 -2.49 15.83
C LEU A 385 -10.65 -3.42 17.06
N PRO A 386 -10.56 -4.75 16.92
CA PRO A 386 -10.52 -5.64 18.07
C PRO A 386 -9.29 -5.43 18.95
N SER A 387 -8.09 -5.38 18.38
CA SER A 387 -6.83 -5.27 19.15
C SER A 387 -6.76 -3.98 19.96
N LEU A 388 -7.18 -2.83 19.41
CA LEU A 388 -7.10 -1.54 20.12
C LEU A 388 -8.03 -1.48 21.36
N GLN A 389 -9.06 -2.31 21.41
CA GLN A 389 -9.95 -2.40 22.57
C GLN A 389 -9.36 -3.24 23.70
N LEU A 390 -8.37 -4.09 23.41
CA LEU A 390 -7.67 -4.91 24.40
C LEU A 390 -6.46 -4.16 24.99
N GLU A 391 -6.77 -3.14 25.78
CA GLU A 391 -5.78 -2.25 26.40
C GLU A 391 -5.04 -2.92 27.58
N THR A 392 -4.08 -3.80 27.28
CA THR A 392 -3.27 -4.47 28.32
C THR A 392 -2.44 -3.47 29.14
N PRO A 393 -2.05 -3.80 30.39
CA PRO A 393 -1.20 -2.91 31.20
C PRO A 393 0.12 -2.52 30.51
N LEU A 394 0.76 -3.48 29.83
CA LEU A 394 1.99 -3.24 29.07
C LEU A 394 1.75 -2.27 27.91
N PHE A 395 0.66 -2.48 27.16
CA PHE A 395 0.28 -1.59 26.07
C PHE A 395 0.06 -0.16 26.59
N ARG A 396 -0.73 0.01 27.66
CA ARG A 396 -0.98 1.32 28.28
C ARG A 396 0.33 2.00 28.69
N GLN A 397 1.22 1.28 29.37
CA GLN A 397 2.51 1.80 29.80
C GLN A 397 3.37 2.26 28.60
N MET A 398 3.45 1.46 27.54
CA MET A 398 4.25 1.81 26.36
C MET A 398 3.68 3.02 25.62
N VAL A 399 2.35 3.13 25.48
CA VAL A 399 1.71 4.30 24.88
C VAL A 399 1.95 5.56 25.71
N ILE A 400 1.82 5.49 27.05
CA ILE A 400 2.17 6.63 27.93
C ILE A 400 3.61 7.05 27.68
N THR A 401 4.55 6.10 27.67
CA THR A 401 5.98 6.38 27.46
C THR A 401 6.24 7.03 26.09
N ILE A 402 5.49 6.64 25.06
CA ILE A 402 5.56 7.26 23.72
C ILE A 402 5.02 8.68 23.75
N VAL A 403 3.84 8.89 24.32
CA VAL A 403 3.22 10.22 24.39
C VAL A 403 4.13 11.19 25.16
N ASP A 404 4.65 10.77 26.32
CA ASP A 404 5.58 11.55 27.12
C ASP A 404 6.87 11.86 26.35
N ALA A 405 7.37 10.91 25.55
CA ALA A 405 8.55 11.12 24.72
C ALA A 405 8.36 12.19 23.64
N PHE A 406 7.11 12.42 23.21
CA PHE A 406 6.77 13.47 22.26
C PHE A 406 6.27 14.77 22.89
N ALA A 407 6.11 14.83 24.22
CA ALA A 407 5.62 16.01 24.91
C ALA A 407 6.45 17.28 24.63
N ASP A 408 7.78 17.14 24.43
CA ASP A 408 8.67 18.26 24.08
C ASP A 408 8.38 18.88 22.70
N TYR A 409 7.70 18.13 21.83
CA TYR A 409 7.29 18.58 20.48
C TYR A 409 5.80 18.90 20.42
N MET A 410 4.99 18.24 21.25
CA MET A 410 3.53 18.32 21.29
C MET A 410 3.04 18.47 22.75
N PRO A 411 3.25 19.65 23.38
CA PRO A 411 3.13 19.83 24.85
C PRO A 411 1.73 19.70 25.43
N PHE A 412 0.71 19.67 24.58
CA PHE A 412 -0.68 19.54 24.98
C PHE A 412 -1.24 18.13 24.78
N THR A 413 -0.43 17.18 24.28
CA THR A 413 -0.83 15.78 24.16
C THR A 413 -0.88 15.08 25.52
N SER A 414 -1.86 14.20 25.68
CA SER A 414 -1.93 13.25 26.78
C SER A 414 -2.26 11.86 26.25
N TYR A 415 -2.06 10.86 27.08
CA TYR A 415 -2.48 9.49 26.77
C TYR A 415 -3.96 9.45 26.34
N GLU A 416 -4.84 10.10 27.12
CA GLU A 416 -6.29 10.05 26.89
C GLU A 416 -6.68 10.76 25.59
N SER A 417 -6.08 11.92 25.30
CA SER A 417 -6.36 12.67 24.07
C SER A 417 -5.89 11.94 22.81
N VAL A 418 -4.70 11.32 22.88
CA VAL A 418 -4.12 10.54 21.76
C VAL A 418 -4.90 9.25 21.53
N MET A 419 -5.31 8.55 22.59
CA MET A 419 -6.14 7.36 22.47
C MET A 419 -7.54 7.68 21.95
N PHE A 420 -8.11 8.83 22.31
CA PHE A 420 -9.37 9.29 21.71
C PHE A 420 -9.24 9.44 20.20
N LEU A 421 -8.21 10.16 19.72
CA LEU A 421 -7.98 10.37 18.28
C LEU A 421 -7.71 9.05 17.54
N THR A 422 -6.96 8.14 18.16
CA THR A 422 -6.65 6.81 17.60
C THR A 422 -7.91 5.94 17.49
N ARG A 423 -8.74 5.88 18.54
CA ARG A 423 -10.01 5.15 18.54
C ARG A 423 -11.02 5.74 17.55
N ARG A 424 -11.06 7.07 17.44
CA ARG A 424 -11.82 7.78 16.40
C ARG A 424 -11.37 7.36 14.99
N LEU A 425 -10.07 7.33 14.73
CA LEU A 425 -9.53 6.96 13.42
C LEU A 425 -9.79 5.48 13.08
N VAL A 426 -9.72 4.59 14.07
CA VAL A 426 -10.05 3.18 13.89
C VAL A 426 -11.55 2.95 13.68
N GLY A 427 -12.39 3.84 14.22
CA GLY A 427 -13.85 3.75 14.15
C GLY A 427 -14.46 3.02 15.35
N VAL A 428 -13.82 3.02 16.51
CA VAL A 428 -14.43 2.47 17.74
C VAL A 428 -15.66 3.32 18.11
N PRO A 429 -16.83 2.72 18.40
CA PRO A 429 -18.04 3.46 18.76
C PRO A 429 -17.89 4.31 20.02
N GLY A 430 -18.57 5.45 20.03
CA GLY A 430 -18.52 6.46 21.08
C GLY A 430 -17.44 7.53 20.87
N TYR A 431 -16.62 7.41 19.82
CA TYR A 431 -15.51 8.32 19.50
C TYR A 431 -15.79 9.20 18.26
N GLN A 432 -17.04 9.28 17.79
CA GLN A 432 -17.43 9.84 16.49
C GLN A 432 -17.54 11.38 16.44
N TYR A 433 -16.70 12.10 17.20
CA TYR A 433 -16.79 13.57 17.27
C TYR A 433 -16.55 14.24 15.91
N MET A 434 -17.54 15.03 15.47
CA MET A 434 -17.57 15.68 14.16
C MET A 434 -17.19 14.73 13.02
N VAL A 435 -17.77 13.52 13.03
CA VAL A 435 -17.58 12.51 11.99
C VAL A 435 -18.77 12.54 11.03
N ASP A 436 -18.48 12.42 9.74
CA ASP A 436 -19.50 12.21 8.71
C ASP A 436 -19.98 10.76 8.78
N MET A 437 -21.15 10.56 9.39
CA MET A 437 -21.68 9.24 9.67
C MET A 437 -21.99 8.41 8.42
N GLU A 438 -22.22 9.04 7.26
CA GLU A 438 -22.41 8.32 6.00
C GLU A 438 -21.13 7.64 5.51
N LYS A 439 -19.97 8.14 5.95
CA LYS A 439 -18.64 7.59 5.67
C LYS A 439 -18.18 6.59 6.74
N GLU A 440 -18.91 6.44 7.84
CA GLU A 440 -18.64 5.44 8.87
C GLU A 440 -19.18 4.07 8.44
N GLN A 441 -18.46 3.45 7.52
CA GLN A 441 -18.73 2.09 7.10
C GLN A 441 -17.74 1.15 7.78
N ILE A 442 -18.20 0.42 8.78
CA ILE A 442 -17.45 -0.73 9.28
C ILE A 442 -17.87 -1.93 8.46
N CYS A 443 -17.06 -2.15 7.42
CA CYS A 443 -17.07 -3.19 6.41
C CYS A 443 -18.17 -4.24 6.55
N ARG A 444 -18.97 -4.49 5.51
CA ARG A 444 -19.80 -5.70 5.36
C ARG A 444 -19.00 -6.96 5.75
N ARG A 445 -19.65 -7.94 6.38
CA ARG A 445 -19.02 -9.25 6.62
C ARG A 445 -18.65 -9.91 5.29
N LEU A 446 -17.37 -10.18 5.09
CA LEU A 446 -16.81 -10.77 3.86
C LEU A 446 -16.36 -12.22 4.03
N LEU A 447 -16.09 -12.67 5.27
CA LEU A 447 -15.71 -14.04 5.58
C LEU A 447 -16.92 -14.86 6.02
N SER A 448 -17.06 -16.05 5.47
CA SER A 448 -18.00 -17.07 5.97
C SER A 448 -17.59 -17.55 7.36
N MET A 449 -18.49 -18.25 8.08
CA MET A 449 -18.16 -18.73 9.43
C MET A 449 -17.02 -19.74 9.38
N GLN A 450 -17.06 -20.63 8.38
CA GLN A 450 -16.04 -21.65 8.18
C GLN A 450 -14.65 -21.06 7.91
N GLU A 451 -14.56 -19.99 7.11
CA GLU A 451 -13.29 -19.28 6.88
C GLU A 451 -12.79 -18.61 8.16
N LEU A 452 -13.69 -18.02 8.94
CA LEU A 452 -13.35 -17.38 10.20
C LEU A 452 -12.86 -18.38 11.24
N ASP A 453 -13.54 -19.52 11.37
CA ASP A 453 -13.14 -20.61 12.26
C ASP A 453 -11.77 -21.17 11.84
N GLY A 454 -11.51 -21.28 10.54
CA GLY A 454 -10.20 -21.68 10.02
C GLY A 454 -9.09 -20.68 10.39
N VAL A 455 -9.35 -19.38 10.29
CA VAL A 455 -8.42 -18.33 10.73
C VAL A 455 -8.19 -18.39 12.24
N LEU A 456 -9.25 -18.52 13.03
CA LEU A 456 -9.19 -18.63 14.49
C LEU A 456 -8.39 -19.85 14.94
N GLN A 457 -8.66 -21.02 14.38
CA GLN A 457 -7.94 -22.26 14.69
C GLN A 457 -6.44 -22.13 14.36
N TYR A 458 -6.11 -21.46 13.24
CA TYR A 458 -4.72 -21.18 12.89
C TYR A 458 -4.04 -20.21 13.88
N MET A 459 -4.77 -19.20 14.37
CA MET A 459 -4.28 -18.21 15.32
C MET A 459 -4.14 -18.77 16.74
N GLU A 460 -5.08 -19.60 17.21
CA GLU A 460 -5.10 -20.18 18.57
C GLU A 460 -3.83 -20.97 18.90
N THR A 461 -3.23 -21.60 17.90
CA THR A 461 -2.01 -22.40 18.06
C THR A 461 -0.73 -21.56 18.14
N ARG A 462 -0.82 -20.23 17.99
CA ARG A 462 0.33 -19.32 17.89
C ARG A 462 0.44 -18.36 19.08
N ASP A 463 1.66 -18.24 19.59
CA ASP A 463 1.96 -17.42 20.76
C ASP A 463 1.70 -15.93 20.48
N GLY A 464 0.94 -15.28 21.37
CA GLY A 464 0.47 -13.89 21.21
C GLY A 464 -0.98 -13.72 20.76
N TYR A 465 -1.59 -14.72 20.09
CA TYR A 465 -2.98 -14.63 19.58
C TYR A 465 -3.97 -15.55 20.30
N ARG A 466 -3.62 -16.07 21.49
CA ARG A 466 -4.57 -16.76 22.41
C ARG A 466 -5.85 -15.95 22.68
N GLN A 467 -5.80 -14.66 22.37
CA GLN A 467 -6.92 -13.75 22.25
C GLN A 467 -7.66 -14.00 20.93
N ALA A 468 -8.22 -15.20 20.75
CA ALA A 468 -9.27 -15.43 19.77
C ALA A 468 -10.49 -14.62 20.22
N ILE A 469 -10.44 -13.32 19.96
CA ILE A 469 -11.60 -12.46 19.94
C ILE A 469 -12.52 -13.14 18.95
N GLU A 470 -13.59 -13.80 19.38
CA GLU A 470 -14.68 -14.25 18.50
C GLU A 470 -14.96 -13.10 17.49
N ILE A 471 -14.46 -13.26 16.26
CA ILE A 471 -14.30 -12.20 15.25
C ILE A 471 -15.61 -11.99 14.45
N ASP A 472 -16.62 -12.84 14.71
CA ASP A 472 -17.85 -12.91 13.94
C ASP A 472 -18.62 -11.58 14.00
N LYS A 473 -18.80 -11.11 15.23
CA LYS A 473 -19.53 -9.89 15.58
C LYS A 473 -18.56 -8.88 16.13
N VAL A 474 -18.84 -7.61 15.88
CA VAL A 474 -18.03 -6.58 16.49
C VAL A 474 -18.38 -6.54 17.97
N ARG A 475 -17.36 -6.62 18.82
CA ARG A 475 -17.52 -6.60 20.27
C ARG A 475 -17.03 -5.28 20.82
N LEU A 476 -17.81 -4.69 21.70
CA LEU A 476 -17.40 -3.54 22.50
C LEU A 476 -17.04 -3.98 23.90
N TYR A 477 -15.81 -3.67 24.30
CA TYR A 477 -15.30 -3.95 25.64
C TYR A 477 -15.40 -2.69 26.50
N HIS A 478 -16.08 -2.80 27.64
CA HIS A 478 -16.22 -1.70 28.60
C HIS A 478 -15.85 -2.18 30.00
N VAL A 479 -14.92 -1.49 30.66
CA VAL A 479 -14.59 -1.75 32.08
C VAL A 479 -15.44 -0.86 32.96
N LYS A 480 -16.19 -1.44 33.89
CA LYS A 480 -17.05 -0.73 34.85
C LYS A 480 -16.47 -0.86 36.26
N ASP A 481 -16.28 0.26 36.95
CA ASP A 481 -15.93 0.30 38.37
C ASP A 481 -17.19 0.11 39.23
N LEU A 482 -17.17 -0.86 40.14
CA LEU A 482 -18.32 -1.22 40.98
C LEU A 482 -18.54 -0.27 42.18
N ASN A 483 -17.58 0.62 42.48
CA ASN A 483 -17.58 1.48 43.68
C ASN A 483 -17.70 3.00 43.39
N SER A 484 -18.09 3.41 42.18
CA SER A 484 -18.18 4.86 41.87
C SER A 484 -19.46 5.49 42.44
N PRO A 485 -19.38 6.57 43.28
CA PRO A 485 -20.56 7.23 43.85
C PRO A 485 -21.41 8.05 42.86
N SER A 486 -21.02 8.17 41.58
CA SER A 486 -21.60 9.15 40.66
C SER A 486 -22.61 8.61 39.63
N LEU A 487 -23.06 7.36 39.75
CA LEU A 487 -23.88 6.71 38.71
C LEU A 487 -25.36 6.49 39.04
N ASN A 488 -25.92 7.25 39.99
CA ASN A 488 -27.38 7.33 40.18
C ASN A 488 -28.08 8.38 39.26
N ALA A 489 -27.34 9.12 38.42
CA ALA A 489 -27.91 10.26 37.69
C ALA A 489 -27.87 10.19 36.15
N ILE A 490 -27.25 9.17 35.52
CA ILE A 490 -27.12 9.12 34.04
C ILE A 490 -27.93 7.99 33.37
N ASN A 491 -28.46 7.03 34.13
CA ASN A 491 -29.20 5.89 33.57
C ASN A 491 -30.72 5.91 33.84
N GLN A 492 -31.38 7.07 33.71
CA GLN A 492 -32.86 7.07 33.64
C GLN A 492 -33.42 6.93 32.21
N ASN A 493 -32.58 7.01 31.17
CA ASN A 493 -33.06 6.88 29.78
C ASN A 493 -32.83 5.50 29.12
N PHE A 494 -32.21 4.55 29.82
CA PHE A 494 -31.95 3.19 29.31
C PHE A 494 -32.63 2.06 30.12
N LEU A 495 -33.50 2.41 31.07
CA LEU A 495 -34.16 1.44 31.96
C LEU A 495 -35.69 1.31 31.77
N THR A 496 -36.22 1.56 30.57
CA THR A 496 -37.65 1.32 30.26
C THR A 496 -37.92 0.13 29.35
N SER A 497 -36.96 -0.78 29.13
CA SER A 497 -37.19 -1.99 28.34
C SER A 497 -36.73 -3.31 28.98
N ILE A 498 -36.33 -3.33 30.25
CA ILE A 498 -35.98 -4.57 30.95
C ILE A 498 -36.68 -4.62 32.32
N GLU A 499 -38.00 -4.74 32.28
CA GLU A 499 -38.77 -5.37 33.37
C GLU A 499 -39.16 -6.78 32.92
N SER A 500 -38.21 -7.71 32.96
CA SER A 500 -38.48 -9.09 33.35
C SER A 500 -37.16 -9.80 33.63
N ILE A 501 -37.18 -10.68 34.63
CA ILE A 501 -36.08 -11.55 35.07
C ILE A 501 -35.11 -10.89 36.08
N GLY A 502 -35.63 -10.60 37.27
CA GLY A 502 -34.84 -10.56 38.50
C GLY A 502 -35.02 -11.87 39.28
N GLY A 503 -33.95 -12.65 39.41
CA GLY A 503 -33.88 -13.81 40.30
C GLY A 503 -32.47 -13.91 40.92
N PRO A 504 -32.31 -14.36 42.17
CA PRO A 504 -31.04 -14.32 42.88
C PRO A 504 -30.06 -15.33 42.27
N TYR A 505 -28.88 -14.87 41.87
CA TYR A 505 -27.83 -15.73 41.32
C TYR A 505 -27.21 -16.61 42.43
N THR A 506 -27.59 -17.89 42.47
CA THR A 506 -26.75 -18.98 43.00
C THR A 506 -25.68 -19.33 41.96
N GLU A 507 -24.39 -19.25 42.32
CA GLU A 507 -23.30 -19.83 41.52
C GLU A 507 -23.56 -21.34 41.31
N LYS A 508 -23.84 -21.74 40.07
CA LYS A 508 -23.93 -23.16 39.72
C LYS A 508 -22.54 -23.79 39.78
N SER A 509 -22.45 -25.00 40.32
CA SER A 509 -21.18 -25.76 40.33
C SER A 509 -20.75 -26.07 38.89
N ASN A 510 -19.42 -26.14 38.63
CA ASN A 510 -18.85 -26.44 37.31
C ASN A 510 -19.36 -27.75 36.67
N ASN A 511 -20.01 -28.62 37.44
CA ASN A 511 -20.59 -29.88 36.97
C ASN A 511 -21.97 -29.70 36.28
N GLU A 512 -22.56 -28.51 36.30
CA GLU A 512 -23.88 -28.22 35.70
C GLU A 512 -23.82 -27.30 34.46
N LEU A 513 -22.62 -26.91 34.03
CA LEU A 513 -22.41 -26.03 32.89
C LEU A 513 -22.16 -26.85 31.61
N SER A 514 -22.76 -26.43 30.49
CA SER A 514 -22.44 -26.97 29.17
C SER A 514 -20.98 -26.68 28.78
N ILE A 515 -20.44 -27.45 27.83
CA ILE A 515 -19.06 -27.25 27.33
C ILE A 515 -18.87 -25.83 26.75
N GLU A 516 -19.91 -25.27 26.13
CA GLU A 516 -19.95 -23.89 25.61
C GLU A 516 -19.81 -22.87 26.74
N GLU A 517 -20.57 -23.03 27.83
CA GLU A 517 -20.56 -22.15 29.00
C GLU A 517 -19.23 -22.23 29.77
N LEU A 518 -18.64 -23.43 29.86
CA LEU A 518 -17.30 -23.63 30.43
C LEU A 518 -16.22 -22.91 29.61
N ARG A 519 -16.30 -22.97 28.27
CA ARG A 519 -15.40 -22.24 27.36
C ARG A 519 -15.57 -20.73 27.50
N GLN A 520 -16.80 -20.22 27.54
CA GLN A 520 -17.07 -18.80 27.71
C GLN A 520 -16.59 -18.27 29.07
N ASN A 521 -16.80 -19.02 30.16
CA ASN A 521 -16.32 -18.65 31.49
C ASN A 521 -14.79 -18.66 31.57
N SER A 522 -14.13 -19.64 30.96
CA SER A 522 -12.67 -19.67 30.83
C SER A 522 -12.14 -18.48 30.03
N SER A 523 -12.80 -18.14 28.92
CA SER A 523 -12.42 -17.00 28.06
C SER A 523 -12.58 -15.66 28.80
N LYS A 524 -13.70 -15.45 29.50
CA LYS A 524 -13.92 -14.26 30.34
C LYS A 524 -12.88 -14.14 31.45
N LYS A 525 -12.56 -15.23 32.15
CA LYS A 525 -11.50 -15.24 33.17
C LYS A 525 -10.14 -14.87 32.59
N HIS A 526 -9.78 -15.44 31.45
CA HIS A 526 -8.53 -15.14 30.76
C HIS A 526 -8.44 -13.67 30.32
N LEU A 527 -9.52 -13.09 29.79
CA LEU A 527 -9.58 -11.67 29.42
C LEU A 527 -9.43 -10.75 30.63
N ARG A 528 -10.01 -11.10 31.79
CA ARG A 528 -9.82 -10.33 33.03
C ARG A 528 -8.35 -10.31 33.47
N GLU A 529 -7.67 -11.46 33.40
CA GLU A 529 -6.25 -11.58 33.72
C GLU A 529 -5.38 -10.79 32.75
N LEU A 530 -5.66 -10.90 31.44
CA LEU A 530 -4.94 -10.19 30.39
C LEU A 530 -5.04 -8.66 30.50
N LEU A 531 -6.24 -8.16 30.82
CA LEU A 531 -6.51 -6.73 31.00
C LEU A 531 -6.06 -6.21 32.38
N GLY A 532 -5.62 -7.09 33.29
CA GLY A 532 -5.19 -6.71 34.63
C GLY A 532 -6.31 -6.10 35.48
N LEU A 533 -7.56 -6.56 35.32
CA LEU A 533 -8.71 -5.97 36.00
C LEU A 533 -8.65 -6.19 37.51
N LYS A 534 -8.97 -5.13 38.27
CA LYS A 534 -9.05 -5.19 39.73
C LYS A 534 -10.29 -5.98 40.19
N GLN A 535 -10.30 -6.41 41.45
CA GLN A 535 -11.46 -7.13 42.02
C GLN A 535 -12.76 -6.32 41.99
N ASN A 536 -12.68 -5.00 42.08
CA ASN A 536 -13.81 -4.07 42.01
C ASN A 536 -14.16 -3.62 40.58
N GLN A 537 -13.62 -4.30 39.56
CA GLN A 537 -13.84 -3.98 38.15
C GLN A 537 -14.53 -5.14 37.42
N GLU A 538 -15.54 -4.78 36.64
CA GLU A 538 -16.30 -5.70 35.80
C GLU A 538 -16.02 -5.43 34.32
N LEU A 539 -15.80 -6.49 33.53
CA LEU A 539 -15.70 -6.40 32.08
C LEU A 539 -17.09 -6.65 31.48
N VAL A 540 -17.67 -5.60 30.90
CA VAL A 540 -18.91 -5.67 30.14
C VAL A 540 -18.54 -5.84 28.66
N VAL A 541 -19.08 -6.88 28.03
CA VAL A 541 -18.88 -7.17 26.60
C VAL A 541 -20.22 -7.02 25.91
N THR A 542 -20.31 -6.07 24.98
CA THR A 542 -21.51 -5.85 24.16
C THR A 542 -21.26 -6.42 22.77
N LEU A 543 -22.15 -7.30 22.30
CA LEU A 543 -22.10 -7.86 20.94
C LEU A 543 -22.92 -6.98 20.03
N ILE A 544 -22.42 -6.70 18.83
CA ILE A 544 -23.13 -5.94 17.82
C ILE A 544 -23.45 -6.84 16.63
N GLU A 545 -24.73 -7.00 16.34
CA GLU A 545 -25.27 -7.93 15.35
C GLU A 545 -25.11 -7.42 13.92
N ASN A 546 -25.31 -6.13 13.68
CA ASN A 546 -25.32 -5.55 12.34
C ASN A 546 -25.02 -4.04 12.34
N ASP A 547 -24.87 -3.47 11.14
CA ASP A 547 -24.55 -2.05 10.94
C ASP A 547 -25.61 -1.10 11.52
N SER A 548 -26.89 -1.51 11.55
CA SER A 548 -27.95 -0.72 12.16
C SER A 548 -27.78 -0.64 13.67
N GLU A 549 -27.51 -1.75 14.35
CA GLU A 549 -27.23 -1.75 15.79
C GLU A 549 -25.91 -1.03 16.08
N TRP A 550 -24.89 -1.25 15.26
CA TRP A 550 -23.61 -0.54 15.34
C TRP A 550 -23.80 0.98 15.35
N SER A 551 -24.65 1.49 14.45
CA SER A 551 -24.95 2.92 14.36
C SER A 551 -25.56 3.51 15.63
N THR A 552 -26.24 2.71 16.47
CA THR A 552 -26.81 3.19 17.74
C THR A 552 -25.75 3.52 18.79
N TYR A 553 -24.55 2.94 18.66
CA TYR A 553 -23.41 3.21 19.53
C TYR A 553 -22.51 4.34 19.00
N LEU A 554 -22.76 4.83 17.78
CA LEU A 554 -21.98 5.91 17.16
C LEU A 554 -22.45 7.26 17.70
N ASN A 555 -21.84 7.70 18.79
CA ASN A 555 -22.09 8.99 19.43
C ASN A 555 -20.77 9.63 19.92
N ASP A 556 -20.89 10.79 20.55
CA ASP A 556 -19.75 11.60 21.03
C ASP A 556 -19.52 11.48 22.54
N ASP A 557 -20.10 10.47 23.19
CA ASP A 557 -20.15 10.43 24.65
C ASP A 557 -18.77 10.20 25.28
N LYS A 558 -17.83 9.56 24.57
CA LYS A 558 -16.46 9.37 25.09
C LYS A 558 -15.67 10.66 25.13
N LEU A 559 -16.01 11.67 24.32
CA LEU A 559 -15.33 12.97 24.39
C LEU A 559 -15.66 13.69 25.70
N LYS A 560 -16.91 13.61 26.14
CA LYS A 560 -17.40 14.26 27.38
C LYS A 560 -16.77 13.66 28.64
N GLN A 561 -16.23 12.44 28.56
CA GLN A 561 -15.54 11.74 29.65
C GLN A 561 -14.09 12.23 29.83
N LEU A 562 -13.54 12.96 28.86
CA LEU A 562 -12.19 13.51 28.95
C LEU A 562 -12.15 14.78 29.81
N SER A 563 -10.97 15.10 30.35
CA SER A 563 -10.72 16.39 31.01
C SER A 563 -10.94 17.56 30.04
N GLU A 564 -11.25 18.76 30.55
CA GLU A 564 -11.44 19.94 29.69
C GLU A 564 -10.22 20.24 28.80
N ARG A 565 -9.02 20.04 29.33
CA ARG A 565 -7.75 20.18 28.59
C ARG A 565 -7.68 19.19 27.43
N ASP A 566 -8.00 17.93 27.67
CA ASP A 566 -7.94 16.88 26.64
C ASP A 566 -9.04 17.07 25.59
N GLN A 567 -10.25 17.49 26.01
CA GLN A 567 -11.32 17.86 25.08
C GLN A 567 -10.88 19.01 24.16
N MET A 568 -10.27 20.06 24.73
CA MET A 568 -9.76 21.18 23.96
C MET A 568 -8.70 20.72 22.95
N TYR A 569 -7.74 19.88 23.37
CA TYR A 569 -6.72 19.37 22.47
C TYR A 569 -7.31 18.53 21.32
N VAL A 570 -8.22 17.60 21.64
CA VAL A 570 -8.91 16.78 20.63
C VAL A 570 -9.64 17.67 19.62
N LYS A 571 -10.40 18.66 20.09
CA LYS A 571 -11.15 19.59 19.24
C LYS A 571 -10.23 20.40 18.33
N ILE A 572 -9.14 20.95 18.87
CA ILE A 572 -8.14 21.70 18.10
C ILE A 572 -7.51 20.81 17.03
N THR A 573 -7.07 19.61 17.37
CA THR A 573 -6.45 18.70 16.40
C THR A 573 -7.42 18.35 15.26
N ILE A 574 -8.68 18.03 15.57
CA ILE A 574 -9.69 17.72 14.56
C ILE A 574 -9.98 18.93 13.66
N GLN A 575 -10.11 20.13 14.24
CA GLN A 575 -10.31 21.35 13.47
C GLN A 575 -9.10 21.67 12.57
N SER A 576 -7.88 21.53 13.08
CA SER A 576 -6.65 21.72 12.31
C SER A 576 -6.58 20.78 11.10
N LEU A 577 -6.94 19.50 11.25
CA LEU A 577 -7.02 18.55 10.14
C LEU A 577 -8.10 18.95 9.13
N ASN A 578 -9.29 19.35 9.58
CA ASN A 578 -10.35 19.82 8.68
C ASN A 578 -9.93 21.10 7.92
N TRP A 579 -9.10 21.94 8.51
CA TRP A 579 -8.58 23.14 7.84
C TRP A 579 -7.59 22.83 6.71
N CYS A 580 -7.02 21.62 6.61
CA CYS A 580 -6.13 21.20 5.51
C CYS A 580 -6.81 21.21 4.13
N TYR A 581 -8.15 21.21 4.08
CA TYR A 581 -8.90 21.37 2.82
C TYR A 581 -8.81 22.81 2.27
N SER A 582 -8.56 23.80 3.12
CA SER A 582 -8.33 25.19 2.72
C SER A 582 -6.85 25.48 2.44
N THR A 583 -6.56 26.45 1.56
CA THR A 583 -5.18 26.86 1.23
C THR A 583 -4.44 27.41 2.45
N ILE A 584 -5.08 28.28 3.23
CA ILE A 584 -4.48 28.90 4.42
C ILE A 584 -4.25 27.86 5.51
N GLY A 585 -5.26 27.05 5.81
CA GLY A 585 -5.16 26.01 6.85
C GLY A 585 -4.08 24.99 6.54
N ARG A 586 -3.93 24.60 5.27
CA ARG A 586 -2.82 23.75 4.81
C ARG A 586 -1.47 24.40 5.07
N PHE A 587 -1.29 25.65 4.66
CA PHE A 587 -0.03 26.36 4.87
C PHE A 587 0.36 26.40 6.36
N VAL A 588 -0.60 26.71 7.24
CA VAL A 588 -0.38 26.76 8.69
C VAL A 588 0.01 25.39 9.25
N ASN A 589 -0.72 24.32 8.88
CA ASN A 589 -0.41 22.96 9.34
C ASN A 589 0.96 22.49 8.82
N GLU A 590 1.29 22.74 7.56
CA GLU A 590 2.57 22.36 6.97
C GLU A 590 3.74 23.11 7.61
N TRP A 591 3.56 24.38 7.96
CA TRP A 591 4.55 25.15 8.70
C TRP A 591 4.78 24.56 10.09
N ALA A 592 3.69 24.27 10.82
CA ALA A 592 3.76 23.69 12.16
C ALA A 592 4.44 22.31 12.17
N LEU A 593 4.05 21.44 11.23
CA LEU A 593 4.68 20.12 11.07
C LEU A 593 6.17 20.25 10.69
N SER A 594 6.51 21.16 9.78
CA SER A 594 7.90 21.39 9.39
C SER A 594 8.76 21.88 10.56
N PHE A 595 8.21 22.73 11.42
CA PHE A 595 8.87 23.16 12.66
C PHE A 595 9.11 21.99 13.62
N ILE A 596 8.10 21.13 13.82
CA ILE A 596 8.22 19.91 14.65
C ILE A 596 9.32 18.99 14.09
N LEU A 597 9.28 18.68 12.80
CA LEU A 597 10.27 17.82 12.14
C LEU A 597 11.69 18.41 12.20
N TYR A 598 11.82 19.74 12.06
CA TYR A 598 13.09 20.43 12.24
C TYR A 598 13.64 20.26 13.66
N ARG A 599 12.80 20.45 14.68
CA ARG A 599 13.17 20.25 16.10
C ARG A 599 13.61 18.82 16.37
N ILE A 600 12.88 17.83 15.84
CA ILE A 600 13.22 16.41 15.96
C ILE A 600 14.59 16.11 15.33
N LYS A 601 14.86 16.63 14.13
CA LYS A 601 16.15 16.45 13.45
C LYS A 601 17.31 17.09 14.22
N GLN A 602 17.12 18.27 14.80
CA GLN A 602 18.13 18.97 15.61
C GLN A 602 18.45 18.23 16.92
N LEU A 603 17.42 17.77 17.64
CA LEU A 603 17.60 17.08 18.92
C LEU A 603 18.17 15.65 18.77
N ARG A 604 18.10 15.06 17.57
CA ARG A 604 18.76 13.77 17.26
C ARG A 604 20.28 13.90 17.05
N GLY A 605 20.76 15.11 16.74
CA GLY A 605 22.19 15.40 16.55
C GLY A 605 22.95 15.74 17.83
N LYS A 606 22.24 15.86 18.95
CA LYS A 606 22.78 15.94 20.32
C LYS A 606 22.55 14.60 21.02
#